data_AF-A0A662BEB2-F1
#
_entry.id   AF-A0A662BEB2-F1
#
_cell.length_a   1.000
_cell.length_b   1.000
_cell.length_c   1.000
_cell.angle_alpha   90.00
_cell.angle_beta   90.00
_cell.angle_gamma   90.00
#
_symmetry.space_group_name_H-M   'P 1'
#
loop_
_entity.id
_entity.type
_entity.pdbx_description
1 polymer ?
#
loop_
_entity_poly.entity_id
_entity_poly.type
_entity_poly.pdbx_seq_one_letter_code
_entity_poly.pdbx_strand_id
1 'polypeptide(L)'
;MFITTVPLKIFKESNDPVNDPVNDPVNDPVNDPVNDRQKIILNLIKNNKFATREQLATECNISIETIKRDIRKLRQLKLIKRIGSDKTGYWKILN
;
A
#
# COMPACT_ATOMS: atom_id res chain seq x y z
N MET A 1 -38.98 -11.96 -39.69
CA MET A 1 -38.52 -12.89 -38.63
C MET A 1 -37.03 -13.14 -38.84
N PHE A 2 -36.15 -12.40 -38.16
CA PHE A 2 -34.77 -12.78 -37.86
C PHE A 2 -34.37 -12.00 -36.60
N ILE A 3 -34.42 -12.68 -35.45
CA ILE A 3 -33.94 -12.17 -34.16
C ILE A 3 -32.46 -12.54 -34.05
N THR A 4 -31.56 -11.60 -34.28
CA THR A 4 -30.13 -11.83 -34.04
C THR A 4 -29.78 -11.35 -32.64
N THR A 5 -29.77 -12.31 -31.73
CA THR A 5 -29.21 -12.24 -30.38
C THR A 5 -27.74 -11.83 -30.44
N VAL A 6 -27.38 -10.76 -29.73
CA VAL A 6 -26.01 -10.53 -29.27
C VAL A 6 -26.06 -10.36 -27.75
N PRO A 7 -25.44 -11.26 -26.96
CA PRO A 7 -25.39 -11.13 -25.51
C PRO A 7 -24.48 -9.97 -25.09
N LEU A 8 -24.91 -9.22 -24.06
CA LEU A 8 -24.12 -8.20 -23.38
C LEU A 8 -22.75 -8.76 -22.99
N LYS A 9 -21.68 -8.26 -23.62
CA LYS A 9 -20.33 -8.34 -23.04
C LYS A 9 -20.25 -7.28 -21.94
N ILE A 10 -20.36 -7.73 -20.70
CA ILE A 10 -19.98 -6.97 -19.52
C ILE A 10 -18.45 -6.80 -19.59
N PHE A 11 -17.99 -5.67 -20.10
CA PHE A 11 -16.62 -5.23 -19.88
C PHE A 11 -16.52 -4.76 -18.43
N LYS A 12 -15.87 -5.58 -17.61
CA LYS A 12 -15.44 -5.21 -16.26
C LYS A 12 -14.13 -4.44 -16.41
N GLU A 13 -14.23 -3.17 -16.81
CA GLU A 13 -13.08 -2.29 -16.85
C GLU A 13 -12.82 -1.75 -15.44
N SER A 14 -11.55 -1.80 -15.08
CA SER A 14 -10.99 -1.66 -13.74
C SER A 14 -11.43 -0.37 -13.08
N ASN A 15 -12.06 -0.49 -11.91
CA ASN A 15 -12.13 0.59 -10.94
C ASN A 15 -10.70 0.84 -10.44
N ASP A 16 -9.96 1.67 -11.15
CA ASP A 16 -8.87 2.42 -10.54
C ASP A 16 -9.54 3.50 -9.67
N PRO A 17 -9.51 3.42 -8.33
CA PRO A 17 -9.82 4.57 -7.54
C PRO A 17 -8.68 5.57 -7.74
N VAL A 18 -8.87 6.49 -8.69
CA VAL A 18 -8.24 7.82 -8.64
C VAL A 18 -8.89 8.54 -7.46
N ASN A 19 -8.53 8.12 -6.26
CA ASN A 19 -8.69 8.91 -5.07
C ASN A 19 -7.34 9.59 -4.86
N ASP A 20 -7.24 10.81 -5.36
CA ASP A 20 -6.38 11.85 -4.81
C ASP A 20 -7.08 12.38 -3.55
N PRO A 21 -6.72 11.98 -2.32
CA PRO A 21 -6.85 12.86 -1.19
C PRO A 21 -5.57 13.71 -1.14
N VAL A 22 -5.70 14.94 -1.61
CA VAL A 22 -4.85 16.06 -1.19
C VAL A 22 -4.92 16.15 0.32
N ASN A 23 -4.01 15.46 1.01
CA ASN A 23 -3.79 15.70 2.43
C ASN A 23 -2.32 15.48 2.73
N ASP A 24 -1.57 16.57 2.57
CA ASP A 24 -0.24 16.76 3.10
C ASP A 24 -0.27 16.56 4.62
N PRO A 25 0.39 15.55 5.20
CA PRO A 25 0.95 15.72 6.52
C PRO A 25 2.28 16.43 6.31
N VAL A 26 2.22 17.77 6.34
CA VAL A 26 3.35 18.64 6.63
C VAL A 26 4.00 18.10 7.90
N ASN A 27 5.05 17.30 7.74
CA ASN A 27 5.94 17.00 8.84
C ASN A 27 7.35 17.03 8.29
N ASP A 28 7.89 18.24 8.39
CA ASP A 28 9.29 18.60 8.25
C ASP A 28 10.25 17.51 8.79
N PRO A 29 11.44 17.39 8.17
CA PRO A 29 12.36 16.30 8.43
C PRO A 29 13.15 16.56 9.71
N VAL A 30 12.65 16.10 10.86
CA VAL A 30 13.51 15.93 12.03
C VAL A 30 14.34 14.66 11.84
N ASN A 31 15.65 14.89 11.85
CA ASN A 31 16.83 14.09 11.56
C ASN A 31 16.98 12.72 12.26
N ASP A 32 15.93 11.89 12.36
CA ASP A 32 16.03 10.53 12.91
C ASP A 32 16.11 9.46 11.80
N PRO A 33 17.02 8.47 11.91
CA PRO A 33 17.18 7.42 10.91
C PRO A 33 15.92 6.55 10.72
N VAL A 34 15.01 6.55 11.70
CA VAL A 34 13.69 5.89 11.62
C VAL A 34 12.63 6.80 12.24
N ASN A 35 11.86 7.47 11.39
CA ASN A 35 10.78 8.37 11.80
C ASN A 35 9.68 7.59 12.55
N ASP A 36 8.99 8.18 13.54
CA ASP A 36 7.97 7.48 14.34
C ASP A 36 6.85 6.87 13.49
N ARG A 37 6.53 7.49 12.35
CA ARG A 37 5.61 6.94 11.33
C ARG A 37 6.05 5.56 10.83
N GLN A 38 7.34 5.35 10.59
CA GLN A 38 7.88 4.09 10.09
C GLN A 38 7.80 2.98 11.15
N LYS A 39 7.95 3.34 12.43
CA LYS A 39 7.73 2.42 13.55
C LYS A 39 6.27 1.96 13.63
N ILE A 40 5.32 2.87 13.40
CA ILE A 40 3.88 2.53 13.33
C ILE A 40 3.62 1.55 12.18
N ILE A 41 4.16 1.81 10.99
CA ILE A 41 4.05 0.91 9.83
C ILE A 41 4.65 -0.46 10.14
N LEU A 42 5.81 -0.52 10.79
CA LEU A 42 6.43 -1.77 11.21
C LEU A 42 5.54 -2.55 12.19
N ASN A 43 4.89 -1.86 13.13
CA ASN A 43 3.96 -2.49 14.07
C ASN A 43 2.71 -3.03 13.35
N LEU A 44 2.17 -2.28 12.39
CA LEU A 44 1.06 -2.75 11.55
C LEU A 44 1.44 -3.97 10.72
N ILE A 45 2.63 -3.99 10.13
CA ILE A 45 3.16 -5.16 9.40
C ILE A 45 3.38 -6.34 10.34
N LYS A 46 3.81 -6.10 11.58
CA LYS A 46 3.97 -7.14 12.60
C LYS A 46 2.63 -7.78 12.97
N ASN A 47 1.58 -6.97 13.10
CA ASN A 47 0.22 -7.43 13.39
C ASN A 47 -0.42 -8.12 12.16
N ASN A 48 -0.22 -7.55 10.98
CA ASN A 48 -0.73 -8.05 9.71
C ASN A 48 0.38 -8.11 8.65
N LYS A 49 1.05 -9.26 8.57
CA LYS A 49 2.10 -9.53 7.58
C LYS A 49 1.59 -9.52 6.13
N PHE A 50 0.28 -9.67 5.91
CA PHE A 50 -0.34 -9.64 4.58
C PHE A 50 -0.87 -8.26 4.20
N ALA A 51 -0.62 -7.24 5.02
CA ALA A 51 -1.13 -5.90 4.80
C ALA A 51 -0.73 -5.36 3.41
N THR A 52 -1.72 -4.91 2.65
CA THR A 52 -1.49 -4.21 1.39
C THR A 52 -1.11 -2.76 1.65
N ARG A 53 -0.55 -2.08 0.64
CA ARG A 53 -0.18 -0.67 0.74
C ARG A 53 -1.39 0.21 1.05
N GLU A 54 -2.53 -0.13 0.47
CA GLU A 54 -3.82 0.53 0.71
C GLU A 54 -4.28 0.33 2.15
N GLN A 55 -4.22 -0.90 2.68
CA GLN A 55 -4.55 -1.16 4.08
C GLN A 55 -3.65 -0.37 5.03
N LEU A 56 -2.34 -0.34 4.78
CA LEU A 56 -1.41 0.47 5.59
C LEU A 56 -1.73 1.96 5.51
N ALA A 57 -2.13 2.46 4.34
CA ALA A 57 -2.54 3.85 4.15
C ALA A 57 -3.79 4.19 4.96
N THR A 58 -4.83 3.34 4.88
CA THR A 58 -6.08 3.50 5.62
C THR A 58 -5.86 3.43 7.13
N GLU A 59 -5.12 2.43 7.62
CA GLU A 59 -4.83 2.24 9.04
C GLU A 59 -3.99 3.38 9.61
N CYS A 60 -3.03 3.90 8.84
CA CYS A 60 -2.24 5.05 9.24
C CYS A 60 -2.95 6.40 9.03
N ASN A 61 -4.08 6.44 8.30
CA ASN A 61 -4.68 7.67 7.78
C ASN A 61 -3.69 8.55 7.01
N ILE A 62 -2.87 7.92 6.16
CA ILE A 62 -1.82 8.56 5.37
C ILE A 62 -2.04 8.23 3.89
N SER A 63 -1.63 9.12 2.97
CA SER A 63 -1.69 8.82 1.53
C SER A 63 -0.81 7.62 1.12
N ILE A 64 -1.25 6.91 0.10
CA ILE A 64 -0.54 5.77 -0.50
C ILE A 64 0.85 6.18 -1.00
N GLU A 65 1.05 7.40 -1.53
CA GLU A 65 2.40 7.85 -1.94
C GLU A 65 3.38 7.90 -0.77
N THR A 66 2.92 8.40 0.38
CA THR A 66 3.75 8.51 1.58
C THR A 66 4.09 7.12 2.12
N ILE A 67 3.13 6.19 2.18
CA ILE A 67 3.38 4.79 2.50
C ILE A 67 4.36 4.15 1.53
N LYS A 68 4.25 4.42 0.22
CA LYS A 68 5.18 3.93 -0.80
C LYS A 68 6.60 4.46 -0.55
N ARG A 69 6.74 5.74 -0.19
CA ARG A 69 8.02 6.36 0.16
C ARG A 69 8.62 5.74 1.42
N ASP A 70 7.83 5.53 2.45
CA ASP A 70 8.29 4.94 3.71
C ASP A 70 8.62 3.45 3.58
N ILE A 71 7.82 2.65 2.89
CA ILE A 71 8.14 1.26 2.55
C ILE A 71 9.45 1.18 1.77
N ARG A 72 9.69 2.11 0.83
CA ARG A 72 10.96 2.17 0.08
C ARG A 72 12.14 2.43 1.01
N LYS A 73 12.01 3.36 1.97
CA LYS A 73 13.03 3.63 2.99
C LYS A 73 13.26 2.41 3.88
N LEU A 74 12.21 1.81 4.44
CA LEU A 74 12.30 0.59 5.26
C LEU A 74 12.98 -0.57 4.52
N ARG A 75 12.74 -0.70 3.21
CA ARG A 75 13.41 -1.70 2.36
C ARG A 75 14.88 -1.36 2.12
N GLN A 76 15.22 -0.08 1.92
CA GLN A 76 16.61 0.38 1.77
C GLN A 76 17.41 0.17 3.06
N LEU A 77 16.79 0.43 4.21
CA LEU A 77 17.33 0.16 5.53
C LEU A 77 17.37 -1.34 5.87
N LYS A 78 16.93 -2.22 4.95
CA LYS A 78 16.85 -3.68 5.14
C LYS A 78 16.06 -4.10 6.38
N LEU A 79 15.07 -3.31 6.80
CA LEU A 79 14.20 -3.61 7.94
C LEU A 79 13.02 -4.51 7.53
N ILE A 80 12.54 -4.37 6.28
CA ILE A 80 11.47 -5.20 5.73
C ILE A 80 11.82 -5.73 4.34
N LYS A 81 11.27 -6.90 4.02
CA LYS A 81 11.33 -7.51 2.69
C LYS A 81 10.02 -8.18 2.36
N ARG A 82 9.56 -8.03 1.12
CA ARG A 82 8.41 -8.78 0.63
C ARG A 82 8.83 -10.17 0.17
N ILE A 83 8.17 -11.20 0.67
CA ILE A 83 8.44 -12.62 0.39
C ILE A 83 7.20 -13.25 -0.25
N GLY A 84 7.36 -13.94 -1.37
CA GLY A 84 6.29 -14.60 -2.12
C GLY A 84 5.85 -13.83 -3.38
N SER A 85 4.77 -14.31 -4.02
CA SER A 85 4.24 -13.76 -5.27
C SER A 85 3.58 -12.40 -5.07
N ASP A 86 3.43 -11.61 -6.14
CA ASP A 86 2.84 -10.28 -6.03
C ASP A 86 1.40 -10.24 -5.51
N LYS A 87 0.69 -11.36 -5.57
CA LYS A 87 -0.71 -11.47 -5.11
C LYS A 87 -0.85 -12.08 -3.71
N THR A 88 0.09 -12.91 -3.27
CA THR A 88 0.00 -13.70 -2.02
C THR A 88 1.19 -13.53 -1.10
N GLY A 89 2.16 -12.71 -1.51
CA GLY A 89 3.38 -12.45 -0.76
C GLY A 89 3.10 -11.59 0.47
N TYR A 90 3.84 -11.88 1.53
CA TYR A 90 3.76 -11.21 2.82
C TYR A 90 5.01 -10.37 3.08
N TRP A 91 4.87 -9.40 3.97
CA TRP A 91 5.98 -8.61 4.48
C TRP A 91 6.67 -9.39 5.60
N LYS A 92 7.98 -9.57 5.45
CA LYS A 92 8.86 -10.14 6.45
C LYS A 92 9.71 -9.02 7.05
N ILE A 93 9.66 -8.88 8.37
CA ILE A 93 10.57 -8.02 9.10
C ILE A 93 11.91 -8.76 9.20
N LEU A 94 12.98 -8.07 8.79
CA LEU A 94 14.36 -8.53 8.91
C LEU A 94 14.89 -7.85 10.18
N ASN A 95 14.90 -8.60 11.28
CA ASN A 95 15.47 -8.17 12.55
C ASN A 95 16.91 -8.67 12.68
#